data_AF-A0AAD5IHZ0-F1
#
_entry.id   AF-A0AAD5IHZ0-F1
#
_cell.length_a   1.000
_cell.length_b   1.000
_cell.length_c   1.000
_cell.angle_alpha   90.00
_cell.angle_beta   90.00
_cell.angle_gamma   90.00
#
_symmetry.space_group_name_H-M   'P 1'
#
loop_
_entity.id
_entity.type
_entity.pdbx_description
1 polymer ?
#
loop_
_entity_poly.entity_id
_entity_poly.type
_entity_poly.pdbx_seq_one_letter_code
_entity_poly.pdbx_strand_id
1 'polypeptide(L)'
;MAEMHEDDSPELTEVARILKDVLEISDVPLKVRKLIVRICTVVTRRAARLAAAGIVGILKKIGRDGSGGITSGRSRSDIKMRRTVVTIEGGLYTSYTMFREYLHEALTEILGEDIAQHVILKVTEDGSGTGAALLGASHS
;
A
#
# COMPACT_ATOMS: atom_id res chain seq x y z
N MET A 1 -9.77 7.29 10.69
CA MET A 1 -9.42 5.85 10.78
C MET A 1 -7.95 5.65 11.09
N ALA A 2 -7.02 6.31 10.37
CA ALA A 2 -5.59 6.25 10.69
C ALA A 2 -5.30 6.63 12.17
N GLU A 3 -5.82 7.77 12.63
CA GLU A 3 -5.72 8.22 14.03
C GLU A 3 -6.18 7.16 15.05
N MET A 4 -7.30 6.47 14.80
CA MET A 4 -7.77 5.40 15.70
C MET A 4 -6.88 4.15 15.67
N HIS A 5 -6.25 3.87 14.54
CA HIS A 5 -5.43 2.66 14.36
C HIS A 5 -4.00 2.87 14.85
N GLU A 6 -3.52 4.11 14.81
CA GLU A 6 -2.20 4.54 15.29
C GLU A 6 -2.23 5.01 16.77
N ASP A 7 -3.38 4.89 17.44
CA ASP A 7 -3.52 5.14 18.88
C ASP A 7 -2.85 4.03 19.69
N ASP A 8 -1.66 4.33 20.21
CA ASP A 8 -0.85 3.46 21.05
C ASP A 8 -1.05 3.72 22.56
N SER A 9 -1.95 4.63 22.92
CA SER A 9 -2.24 4.93 24.32
C SER A 9 -2.87 3.72 25.02
N PRO A 10 -2.54 3.47 26.30
CA PRO A 10 -3.05 2.30 27.03
C PRO A 10 -4.59 2.28 27.12
N GLU A 11 -5.18 3.47 27.15
CA GLU A 11 -6.63 3.68 27.24
C GLU A 11 -7.31 3.94 25.90
N LEU A 12 -6.60 3.96 24.78
CA LEU A 12 -7.14 4.29 23.46
C LEU A 12 -7.92 5.62 23.49
N THR A 13 -7.25 6.69 23.93
CA THR A 13 -7.84 8.01 24.12
C THR A 13 -8.28 8.67 22.82
N GLU A 14 -7.52 8.49 21.73
CA GLU A 14 -7.91 9.01 20.41
C GLU A 14 -9.10 8.24 19.86
N VAL A 15 -9.15 6.92 20.07
CA VAL A 15 -10.34 6.14 19.72
C VAL A 15 -11.56 6.65 20.48
N ALA A 16 -11.48 6.87 21.80
CA ALA A 16 -12.58 7.43 22.57
C ALA A 16 -12.98 8.83 22.09
N ARG A 17 -12.01 9.70 21.84
CA ARG A 17 -12.24 11.07 21.35
C ARG A 17 -12.98 11.04 20.01
N ILE A 18 -12.52 10.25 19.05
CA ILE A 18 -13.15 10.16 17.72
C ILE A 18 -14.56 9.57 17.81
N LEU A 19 -14.76 8.53 18.62
CA LEU A 19 -16.09 7.95 18.83
C LEU A 19 -17.08 8.97 19.42
N LYS A 20 -16.61 9.80 20.36
CA LYS A 20 -17.43 10.84 20.98
C LYS A 20 -17.68 12.02 20.03
N ASP A 21 -16.63 12.59 19.47
CA ASP A 21 -16.70 13.87 18.76
C ASP A 21 -17.27 13.71 17.35
N VAL A 22 -17.02 12.56 16.70
CA VAL A 22 -17.42 12.32 15.29
C VAL A 22 -18.65 11.43 15.19
N LEU A 23 -18.75 10.40 16.04
CA LEU A 23 -19.85 9.43 15.98
C LEU A 23 -20.91 9.64 17.08
N GLU A 24 -20.71 10.59 17.98
CA GLU A 24 -21.61 10.87 19.11
C GLU A 24 -21.81 9.66 20.06
N ILE A 25 -20.84 8.74 20.10
CA ILE A 25 -20.86 7.55 20.96
C ILE A 25 -19.96 7.79 22.18
N SER A 26 -20.58 7.98 23.34
CA SER A 26 -19.89 8.23 24.62
C SER A 26 -19.76 6.95 25.47
N ASP A 27 -18.94 7.03 26.52
CA ASP A 27 -18.78 6.01 27.56
C ASP A 27 -18.43 4.61 27.05
N VAL A 28 -17.69 4.55 25.93
CA VAL A 28 -17.31 3.30 25.27
C VAL A 28 -16.29 2.53 26.13
N PRO A 29 -16.61 1.29 26.58
CA PRO A 29 -15.67 0.50 27.37
C PRO A 29 -14.38 0.20 26.60
N LEU A 30 -13.25 0.11 27.30
CA LEU A 30 -11.94 -0.20 26.70
C LEU A 30 -11.96 -1.47 25.83
N LYS A 31 -12.73 -2.49 26.22
CA LYS A 31 -12.90 -3.73 25.43
C LYS A 31 -13.48 -3.46 24.03
N VAL A 32 -14.42 -2.54 23.91
CA VAL A 32 -15.04 -2.15 22.64
C VAL A 32 -14.09 -1.29 21.82
N ARG A 33 -13.36 -0.34 22.45
CA ARG A 33 -12.31 0.43 21.77
C ARG A 33 -11.24 -0.49 21.15
N LYS A 34 -10.77 -1.51 21.90
CA LYS A 34 -9.85 -2.53 21.38
C LYS A 34 -10.44 -3.37 20.24
N LEU A 35 -11.76 -3.60 20.22
CA LEU A 35 -12.42 -4.25 19.09
C LEU A 35 -12.40 -3.36 17.84
N ILE A 36 -12.67 -2.06 18.01
CA ILE A 36 -12.65 -1.09 16.91
C ILE A 36 -11.26 -0.98 16.28
N VAL A 37 -10.20 -0.93 17.09
CA VAL A 37 -8.82 -0.95 16.57
C VAL A 37 -8.56 -2.21 15.75
N ARG A 38 -8.97 -3.39 16.24
CA ARG A 38 -8.85 -4.65 15.48
C ARG A 38 -9.61 -4.63 14.16
N ILE A 39 -10.79 -4.01 14.10
CA ILE A 39 -11.53 -3.83 12.85
C ILE A 39 -10.72 -2.94 11.90
N CYS A 40 -10.15 -1.83 12.38
CA CYS A 40 -9.28 -0.97 11.58
C CYS A 40 -8.08 -1.73 11.02
N THR A 41 -7.46 -2.61 11.83
CA THR A 41 -6.39 -3.52 11.38
C THR A 41 -6.84 -4.42 10.24
N VAL A 42 -7.97 -5.13 10.39
CA VAL A 42 -8.47 -6.06 9.38
C VAL A 42 -8.79 -5.34 8.07
N VAL A 43 -9.47 -4.19 8.15
CA VAL A 43 -9.84 -3.39 6.97
C VAL A 43 -8.60 -2.87 6.25
N THR A 44 -7.65 -2.28 7.01
CA THR A 44 -6.43 -1.69 6.45
C THR A 44 -5.55 -2.76 5.82
N ARG A 45 -5.35 -3.90 6.50
CA ARG A 45 -4.54 -5.01 5.99
C ARG A 45 -5.14 -5.62 4.74
N ARG A 46 -6.46 -5.82 4.70
CA ARG A 46 -7.15 -6.29 3.49
C ARG A 46 -6.95 -5.33 2.32
N ALA A 47 -7.13 -4.04 2.54
CA ALA A 47 -6.97 -3.02 1.50
C ALA A 47 -5.54 -3.02 0.95
N ALA A 48 -4.53 -3.06 1.83
CA ALA A 48 -3.13 -3.09 1.44
C ALA A 48 -2.76 -4.35 0.64
N ARG A 49 -3.25 -5.53 1.05
CA ARG A 49 -3.02 -6.79 0.32
C ARG A 49 -3.65 -6.80 -1.07
N LEU A 50 -4.86 -6.25 -1.21
CA LEU A 50 -5.51 -6.12 -2.52
C LEU A 50 -4.75 -5.17 -3.44
N ALA A 51 -4.26 -4.05 -2.92
CA ALA A 51 -3.40 -3.13 -3.65
C ALA A 51 -2.08 -3.80 -4.08
N ALA A 52 -1.43 -4.55 -3.18
CA ALA A 52 -0.23 -5.34 -3.49
C ALA A 52 -0.48 -6.31 -4.65
N ALA A 53 -1.59 -7.06 -4.59
CA ALA A 53 -1.96 -8.00 -5.64
C ALA A 53 -2.15 -7.31 -7.01
N GLY A 54 -2.72 -6.10 -7.03
CA GLY A 54 -2.83 -5.28 -8.24
C GLY A 54 -1.46 -4.91 -8.82
N ILE A 55 -0.55 -4.41 -7.98
CA ILE A 55 0.82 -4.07 -8.37
C ILE A 55 1.53 -5.31 -8.94
N VAL A 56 1.49 -6.43 -8.21
CA VAL A 56 2.11 -7.69 -8.67
C VAL A 56 1.48 -8.19 -9.96
N GLY A 57 0.16 -8.05 -10.13
CA GLY A 57 -0.51 -8.41 -11.37
C GLY A 57 0.07 -7.69 -12.59
N ILE A 58 0.35 -6.39 -12.45
CA ILE A 58 1.02 -5.60 -13.50
C ILE A 58 2.46 -6.10 -13.68
N LEU A 59 3.24 -6.23 -12.61
CA LEU A 59 4.62 -6.70 -12.67
C LEU A 59 4.73 -8.06 -13.38
N LYS A 60 3.82 -8.99 -13.07
CA LYS A 60 3.70 -10.29 -13.73
C LYS A 60 3.33 -10.16 -15.19
N LYS A 61 2.39 -9.27 -15.54
CA LYS A 61 2.02 -9.04 -16.95
C LYS A 61 3.22 -8.58 -17.78
N ILE A 62 4.04 -7.68 -17.24
CA ILE A 62 5.21 -7.11 -17.93
C ILE A 62 6.52 -7.89 -17.72
N GLY A 63 6.48 -9.03 -17.02
CA GLY A 63 7.66 -9.89 -16.78
C GLY A 63 8.70 -9.30 -15.82
N ARG A 64 8.25 -8.55 -14.82
CA ARG A 64 9.06 -7.97 -13.73
C ARG A 64 8.90 -8.68 -12.39
N ASP A 65 8.16 -9.79 -12.35
CA ASP A 65 7.95 -10.65 -11.17
C ASP A 65 8.89 -11.88 -11.15
N GLY A 66 9.94 -11.91 -11.98
CA GLY A 66 10.83 -13.06 -12.12
C GLY A 66 10.25 -14.25 -12.90
N SER A 67 8.98 -14.22 -13.30
CA SER A 67 8.34 -15.35 -14.01
C SER A 67 8.58 -15.39 -15.52
N GLY A 68 9.15 -14.33 -16.10
CA GLY A 68 9.35 -14.19 -17.54
C GLY A 68 8.19 -13.57 -18.30
N GLY A 69 7.12 -13.19 -17.60
CA GLY A 69 6.00 -12.42 -18.14
C GLY A 69 4.99 -13.26 -18.93
N ILE A 70 3.72 -12.86 -18.90
CA ILE A 70 2.66 -13.58 -19.62
C ILE A 70 2.70 -13.26 -21.14
N THR A 71 3.32 -12.13 -21.52
CA THR A 71 3.41 -11.67 -22.90
C THR A 71 4.77 -11.88 -23.54
N SER A 72 5.77 -12.31 -22.78
CA SER A 72 7.14 -12.45 -23.26
C SER A 72 7.49 -13.91 -23.44
N GLY A 73 7.75 -14.34 -24.67
CA GLY A 73 8.33 -15.66 -24.98
C GLY A 73 9.79 -15.82 -24.53
N ARG A 74 10.19 -15.15 -23.44
CA ARG A 74 11.56 -15.19 -22.92
C ARG A 74 11.67 -16.33 -21.92
N SER A 75 12.63 -17.23 -22.17
CA SER A 75 12.97 -18.33 -21.27
C SER A 75 13.43 -17.81 -19.91
N ARG A 76 13.10 -18.55 -18.84
CA ARG A 76 13.49 -18.25 -17.44
C ARG A 76 14.99 -18.04 -17.24
N SER A 77 15.82 -18.53 -18.16
CA SER A 77 17.28 -18.48 -18.12
C SER A 77 17.92 -17.10 -18.41
N ASP A 78 17.18 -16.15 -19.00
CA ASP A 78 17.75 -14.85 -19.44
C ASP A 78 17.24 -13.62 -18.65
N ILE A 79 16.47 -13.84 -17.58
CA ILE A 79 15.82 -12.74 -16.84
C ILE A 79 16.75 -12.24 -15.75
N LYS A 80 17.67 -11.35 -16.10
CA LYS A 80 18.31 -10.49 -15.10
C LYS A 80 17.23 -9.58 -14.49
N MET A 81 16.96 -9.75 -13.19
CA MET A 81 16.01 -8.90 -12.47
C MET A 81 16.42 -7.43 -12.62
N ARG A 82 15.47 -6.63 -13.11
CA ARG A 82 15.67 -5.18 -13.23
C ARG A 82 15.00 -4.49 -12.07
N ARG A 83 15.71 -3.53 -11.49
CA ARG A 83 15.12 -2.60 -10.53
C ARG A 83 13.88 -1.95 -11.17
N THR A 84 12.76 -2.07 -10.50
CA THR A 84 11.47 -1.52 -10.91
C THR A 84 11.01 -0.56 -9.83
N VAL A 85 10.70 0.68 -10.21
CA VAL A 85 10.14 1.67 -9.30
C VAL A 85 8.65 1.77 -9.59
N VAL A 86 7.84 1.59 -8.56
CA VAL A 86 6.40 1.82 -8.60
C VAL A 86 6.14 3.15 -7.91
N THR A 87 5.74 4.13 -8.69
CA THR A 87 5.36 5.44 -8.16
C THR A 87 3.96 5.37 -7.56
N ILE A 88 3.82 5.80 -6.31
CA ILE A 88 2.56 5.85 -5.58
C ILE A 88 2.22 7.31 -5.33
N GLU A 89 1.00 7.68 -5.69
CA GLU A 89 0.41 8.98 -5.41
C GLU A 89 -0.84 8.76 -4.54
N GLY A 90 -1.05 9.63 -3.54
CA GLY A 90 -2.26 9.64 -2.73
C GLY A 90 -2.03 9.61 -1.22
N GLY A 91 -2.89 10.34 -0.51
CA GLY A 91 -2.83 10.58 0.94
C GLY A 91 -2.82 9.32 1.80
N LEU A 92 -3.42 8.23 1.32
CA LEU A 92 -3.48 6.97 2.05
C LEU A 92 -2.09 6.38 2.27
N TYR A 93 -1.25 6.33 1.24
CA TYR A 93 0.09 5.74 1.34
C TYR A 93 1.09 6.69 2.03
N THR A 94 0.91 8.00 1.86
CA THR A 94 1.79 9.01 2.46
C THR A 94 1.56 9.15 3.96
N SER A 95 0.29 9.22 4.38
CA SER A 95 -0.09 9.66 5.72
C SER A 95 -0.50 8.52 6.66
N TYR A 96 -0.66 7.29 6.18
CA TYR A 96 -1.07 6.16 7.00
C TYR A 96 0.04 5.10 7.05
N THR A 97 0.82 5.08 8.14
CA THR A 97 2.04 4.28 8.24
C THR A 97 1.72 2.77 8.20
N MET A 98 0.70 2.34 8.95
CA MET A 98 0.26 0.94 8.97
C MET A 98 -0.14 0.41 7.59
N PHE A 99 -0.79 1.24 6.77
CA PHE A 99 -1.15 0.85 5.40
C PHE A 99 0.10 0.60 4.54
N ARG A 100 1.09 1.50 4.64
CA ARG A 100 2.36 1.37 3.93
C ARG A 100 3.11 0.10 4.34
N GLU A 101 3.15 -0.22 5.63
CA GLU A 101 3.77 -1.44 6.14
C GLU A 101 3.08 -2.70 5.62
N TYR A 102 1.75 -2.78 5.72
CA TYR A 102 1.01 -3.94 5.19
C TYR A 102 1.12 -4.09 3.68
N LEU A 103 1.29 -2.98 2.95
CA LEU A 103 1.48 -3.02 1.50
C LEU A 103 2.85 -3.62 1.16
N HIS A 104 3.91 -3.18 1.86
CA HIS A 104 5.26 -3.74 1.71
C HIS A 104 5.31 -5.21 2.12
N GLU A 105 4.74 -5.56 3.27
CA GLU A 105 4.63 -6.96 3.73
C GLU A 105 3.97 -7.84 2.67
N ALA A 106 2.82 -7.41 2.16
CA ALA A 106 2.08 -8.16 1.16
C ALA A 106 2.82 -8.30 -0.17
N LEU A 107 3.57 -7.26 -0.59
CA LEU A 107 4.41 -7.34 -1.78
C LEU A 107 5.52 -8.38 -1.62
N THR A 108 6.20 -8.36 -0.48
CA THR A 108 7.26 -9.32 -0.18
C THR A 108 6.73 -10.74 -0.10
N GLU A 109 5.58 -10.96 0.55
CA GLU A 109 4.94 -12.28 0.60
C GLU A 109 4.58 -12.84 -0.79
N ILE A 110 4.07 -12.00 -1.69
CA ILE A 110 3.61 -12.45 -3.02
C ILE A 110 4.80 -12.67 -3.97
N LEU A 111 5.80 -11.79 -3.95
CA LEU A 111 6.95 -11.85 -4.87
C LEU A 111 8.08 -12.75 -4.38
N GLY A 112 8.21 -12.94 -3.07
CA GLY A 112 9.38 -13.52 -2.43
C GLY A 112 10.53 -12.51 -2.30
N GLU A 113 11.37 -12.70 -1.27
CA GLU A 113 12.47 -11.80 -0.90
C GLU A 113 13.41 -11.47 -2.07
N ASP A 114 13.77 -12.48 -2.86
CA ASP A 114 14.72 -12.35 -3.97
C ASP A 114 14.24 -11.37 -5.04
N ILE A 115 12.93 -11.33 -5.29
CA ILE A 115 12.31 -10.48 -6.32
C ILE A 115 11.88 -9.15 -5.69
N ALA A 116 11.34 -9.16 -4.48
CA ALA A 116 10.82 -7.99 -3.78
C ALA A 116 11.88 -6.90 -3.59
N GLN A 117 13.14 -7.24 -3.31
CA GLN A 117 14.25 -6.28 -3.20
C GLN A 117 14.48 -5.44 -4.47
N HIS A 118 14.00 -5.92 -5.63
CA HIS A 118 14.10 -5.21 -6.90
C HIS A 118 12.90 -4.29 -7.17
N VAL A 119 11.84 -4.33 -6.36
CA VAL A 119 10.62 -3.53 -6.50
C VAL A 119 10.61 -2.45 -5.43
N ILE A 120 10.67 -1.19 -5.84
CA ILE A 120 10.76 -0.04 -4.93
C ILE A 120 9.48 0.79 -5.04
N LEU A 121 8.74 0.91 -3.95
CA LEU A 121 7.63 1.85 -3.86
C LEU A 121 8.17 3.25 -3.54
N LYS A 122 7.80 4.25 -4.35
CA LYS A 122 8.26 5.63 -4.20
C LYS A 122 7.07 6.59 -4.25
N VAL A 123 6.96 7.49 -3.28
CA VAL A 123 5.97 8.58 -3.31
C VAL A 123 6.32 9.57 -4.42
N THR A 124 5.31 10.03 -5.16
CA THR A 124 5.40 11.17 -6.09
C THR A 124 4.39 12.25 -5.70
N GLU A 125 4.77 13.52 -5.80
CA GLU A 125 3.94 14.66 -5.36
C GLU A 125 3.05 15.21 -6.48
N ASP A 126 3.46 15.10 -7.75
CA ASP A 126 2.70 15.60 -8.90
C ASP A 126 2.91 14.73 -10.14
N GLY A 127 2.45 13.48 -10.05
CA GLY A 127 2.47 12.55 -11.18
C GLY A 127 1.56 12.99 -12.32
N SER A 128 0.42 13.60 -11.98
CA SER A 128 -0.58 14.08 -12.94
C SER A 128 -0.08 15.26 -13.78
N GLY A 129 0.42 16.33 -13.16
CA GLY A 129 0.90 17.53 -13.85
C GLY A 129 2.15 17.26 -14.69
N THR A 130 3.15 16.60 -14.07
CA THR A 130 4.39 16.23 -14.78
C THR A 130 4.12 15.25 -15.93
N GLY A 131 3.25 14.26 -15.71
CA GLY A 131 2.87 13.29 -16.73
C GLY A 131 2.18 13.94 -17.92
N ALA A 132 1.22 14.84 -17.67
CA ALA A 132 0.53 15.58 -18.72
C ALA A 132 1.49 16.46 -19.55
N ALA A 133 2.42 17.17 -18.88
CA ALA A 133 3.41 18.00 -19.55
C ALA A 133 4.35 17.18 -20.44
N LEU A 134 4.86 16.05 -19.94
CA LEU A 134 5.73 15.14 -20.71
C LEU A 134 5.01 14.55 -21.93
N LEU A 135 3.74 14.17 -21.77
CA LEU A 135 2.93 13.69 -22.89
C LEU A 135 2.73 14.78 -23.93
N GLY A 136 2.40 16.01 -23.53
CA GLY A 136 2.29 17.14 -24.45
C GLY A 136 3.58 17.42 -25.22
N ALA A 137 4.72 17.41 -24.54
CA ALA A 137 6.04 17.60 -25.16
C ALA A 137 6.40 16.48 -26.15
N SER A 138 5.97 15.23 -25.92
CA SER A 138 6.21 14.11 -26.83
C SER A 138 5.43 14.17 -28.14
N HIS A 139 4.41 15.04 -28.20
CA HIS A 139 3.58 15.30 -29.38
C HIS A 139 3.91 16.65 -30.06
N SER A 140 4.97 17.32 -29.60
CA SER A 140 5.46 18.61 -30.14
C SER A 140 6.50 18.43 -31.23
#